data_AF-A0AAP9A9B7-F1
#
_entry.id   AF-A0AAP9A9B7-F1
#
_cell.length_a   1.000
_cell.length_b   1.000
_cell.length_c   1.000
_cell.angle_alpha   90.00
_cell.angle_beta   90.00
_cell.angle_gamma   90.00
#
_symmetry.space_group_name_H-M   'P 1'
#
loop_
_entity.id
_entity.type
_entity.pdbx_description
1 polymer ?
#
loop_
_entity_poly.entity_id
_entity_poly.type
_entity_poly.pdbx_seq_one_letter_code
_entity_poly.pdbx_strand_id
1 'polypeptide(L)'
;MFLPVIGVTVLILFGLEAMQGASSSDGASPTTSPLILAMLGVVVLMGLVFAWMFSASRVLAFTFDENRQLLTLTVTRRGRKPAEVQVPFSDIICISPYVLASYDRHGHFSVVCQGRRGKEFEYRLAEGTSLEDMEFHAAWLRAIIGERMHEPMNLDK
;
A
#
# COMPACT_ATOMS: atom_id res chain seq x y z
N MET A 1 11.46 9.42 -8.97
CA MET A 1 10.96 10.49 -8.05
C MET A 1 10.64 11.75 -8.86
N PHE A 2 9.77 11.70 -9.89
CA PHE A 2 9.51 12.86 -10.78
C PHE A 2 8.05 13.04 -11.23
N LEU A 3 7.19 12.02 -11.06
CA LEU A 3 5.78 12.09 -11.47
C LEU A 3 4.98 13.28 -10.88
N PRO A 4 5.10 13.63 -9.58
CA PRO A 4 4.26 14.69 -9.01
C PRO A 4 4.66 16.09 -9.49
N VAL A 5 5.95 16.30 -9.82
CA VAL A 5 6.44 17.59 -10.30
C VAL A 5 5.92 17.87 -11.70
N ILE A 6 5.99 16.87 -12.60
CA ILE A 6 5.50 16.99 -13.97
C ILE A 6 4.00 17.28 -13.99
N GLY A 7 3.21 16.60 -13.14
CA GLY A 7 1.77 16.85 -13.02
C GLY A 7 1.43 18.28 -12.59
N VAL A 8 2.18 18.83 -11.63
CA VAL A 8 1.99 20.22 -11.17
C VAL A 8 2.39 21.23 -12.25
N THR A 9 3.48 21.00 -12.99
CA THR A 9 3.93 21.91 -14.06
C THR A 9 2.92 21.98 -15.20
N VAL A 10 2.35 20.84 -15.61
CA VAL A 10 1.29 20.80 -16.64
C VAL A 10 0.05 21.54 -16.18
N LEU A 11 -0.35 21.38 -14.91
CA LEU A 11 -1.54 22.05 -14.36
C LEU A 11 -1.38 23.58 -14.30
N ILE A 12 -0.17 24.06 -13.96
CA ILE A 12 0.14 25.50 -13.97
C ILE A 12 0.13 26.06 -15.39
N LEU A 13 0.70 25.33 -16.36
CA LEU A 13 0.73 25.77 -17.76
C LEU A 13 -0.69 25.92 -18.34
N PHE A 14 -1.54 24.91 -18.12
CA PHE A 14 -2.93 24.95 -18.56
C PHE A 14 -3.75 26.03 -17.83
N GLY A 15 -3.50 26.24 -16.53
CA GLY A 15 -4.14 27.31 -15.77
C GLY A 15 -3.76 28.71 -16.28
N LEU A 16 -2.52 28.89 -16.73
CA LEU A 16 -2.02 30.18 -17.23
C LEU A 16 -2.54 30.50 -18.64
N GLU A 17 -2.61 29.50 -19.53
CA GLU A 17 -3.23 29.66 -20.85
C GLU A 17 -4.73 29.99 -20.75
N ALA A 18 -5.44 29.38 -19.81
CA ALA A 18 -6.86 29.65 -19.57
C ALA A 18 -7.14 31.10 -19.11
N MET A 19 -6.19 31.75 -18.42
CA MET A 19 -6.32 33.17 -18.05
C MET A 19 -6.07 34.12 -19.23
N GLN A 20 -5.27 33.72 -20.22
CA GLN A 20 -4.99 34.54 -21.40
C GLN A 20 -6.08 34.41 -22.48
N GLY A 21 -6.82 33.29 -22.53
CA GLY A 21 -7.93 33.07 -23.45
C GLY A 21 -9.28 33.66 -23.04
N ALA A 22 -9.42 34.17 -21.82
CA ALA A 22 -10.70 34.65 -21.25
C ALA A 22 -11.09 36.08 -21.69
N SER A 23 -10.80 36.44 -22.94
CA SER A 23 -11.31 37.65 -23.58
C SER A 23 -12.08 37.28 -24.86
N SER A 24 -13.18 36.54 -24.73
CA SER A 24 -14.34 36.72 -25.61
C SER A 24 -15.54 35.89 -25.14
N SER A 25 -16.66 36.58 -24.96
CA SER A 25 -18.01 36.17 -25.39
C SER A 25 -18.70 34.96 -24.74
N ASP A 26 -19.74 35.29 -23.94
CA ASP A 26 -21.11 34.75 -23.93
C ASP A 26 -21.41 33.24 -23.99
N GLY A 27 -22.24 32.81 -23.03
CA GLY A 27 -23.18 31.68 -23.21
C GLY A 27 -22.61 30.28 -22.97
N ALA A 28 -21.99 30.03 -21.82
CA ALA A 28 -21.39 28.74 -21.52
C ALA A 28 -22.13 28.02 -20.37
N SER A 29 -22.67 26.83 -20.67
CA SER A 29 -23.16 25.83 -19.71
C SER A 29 -22.17 25.66 -18.54
N PRO A 30 -22.59 25.33 -17.31
CA PRO A 30 -21.68 25.26 -16.15
C PRO A 30 -20.49 24.28 -16.32
N THR A 31 -20.51 23.40 -17.31
CA THR A 31 -19.41 22.51 -17.70
C THR A 31 -18.37 23.11 -18.65
N THR A 32 -18.62 24.29 -19.22
CA THR A 32 -17.78 24.94 -20.24
C THR A 32 -16.95 26.12 -19.70
N SER A 33 -17.10 26.48 -18.42
CA SER A 33 -16.26 27.51 -17.81
C SER A 33 -14.86 26.92 -17.50
N PRO A 34 -13.77 27.49 -18.06
CA PRO A 34 -12.42 26.98 -17.85
C PRO A 34 -12.00 27.00 -16.37
N LEU A 35 -12.59 27.91 -15.58
CA LEU A 35 -12.36 28.01 -14.14
C LEU A 35 -12.98 26.82 -13.37
N ILE A 36 -14.18 26.39 -13.77
CA ILE A 36 -14.85 25.22 -13.16
C ILE A 36 -14.09 23.94 -13.50
N LEU A 37 -13.61 23.81 -14.75
CA LEU A 37 -12.79 22.68 -15.17
C LEU A 37 -11.45 22.63 -14.43
N ALA A 38 -10.80 23.79 -14.24
CA ALA A 38 -9.57 23.91 -13.47
C ALA A 38 -9.77 23.51 -12.00
N MET A 39 -10.85 23.99 -11.35
CA MET A 39 -11.19 23.62 -9.98
C MET A 39 -11.46 22.12 -9.85
N LEU A 40 -12.21 21.52 -10.79
CA LEU A 40 -12.46 20.08 -10.81
C LEU A 40 -11.16 19.29 -10.98
N GLY A 41 -10.26 19.74 -11.87
CA GLY A 41 -8.94 19.15 -12.06
C GLY A 41 -8.09 19.17 -10.78
N VAL A 42 -8.10 20.28 -10.03
CA VAL A 42 -7.41 20.38 -8.74
C VAL A 42 -8.00 19.40 -7.71
N VAL A 43 -9.33 19.30 -7.62
CA VAL A 43 -9.99 18.37 -6.70
C VAL A 43 -9.64 16.91 -7.02
N VAL A 44 -9.68 16.53 -8.30
CA VAL A 44 -9.28 15.19 -8.74
C VAL A 44 -7.81 14.92 -8.44
N LEU A 45 -6.92 15.89 -8.70
CA LEU A 45 -5.50 15.78 -8.40
C LEU A 45 -5.26 15.59 -6.90
N MET A 46 -5.93 16.38 -6.06
CA MET A 46 -5.85 16.25 -4.60
C MET A 46 -6.34 14.87 -4.14
N GLY A 47 -7.45 14.38 -4.69
CA GLY A 47 -7.95 13.03 -4.42
C GLY A 47 -6.94 11.95 -4.81
N LEU A 48 -6.27 12.11 -5.95
CA LEU A 48 -5.28 11.17 -6.46
C LEU A 48 -3.99 11.17 -5.62
N VAL A 49 -3.53 12.34 -5.19
CA VAL A 49 -2.40 12.50 -4.25
C VAL A 49 -2.74 11.91 -2.89
N PHE A 50 -3.97 12.11 -2.40
CA PHE A 50 -4.42 11.55 -1.14
C PHE A 50 -4.50 10.02 -1.22
N ALA A 51 -5.14 9.47 -2.25
CA ALA A 51 -5.16 8.03 -2.51
C ALA A 51 -3.74 7.45 -2.62
N TRP A 52 -2.81 8.19 -3.23
CA TRP A 52 -1.40 7.78 -3.31
C TRP A 52 -0.67 7.79 -1.97
N MET A 53 -0.87 8.83 -1.15
CA MET A 53 -0.28 8.96 0.20
C MET A 53 -0.83 7.92 1.19
N PHE A 54 -2.11 7.56 1.05
CA PHE A 54 -2.76 6.55 1.88
C PHE A 54 -2.72 5.14 1.29
N SER A 55 -2.07 4.98 0.14
CA SER A 55 -1.83 3.67 -0.47
C SER A 55 -1.12 2.74 0.52
N ALA A 56 -1.49 1.46 0.48
CA ALA A 56 -1.10 0.46 1.45
C ALA A 56 0.43 0.45 1.69
N SER A 57 0.81 0.30 2.97
CA SER A 57 2.21 0.10 3.34
C SER A 57 2.73 -1.19 2.73
N ARG A 58 3.93 -1.13 2.16
CA ARG A 58 4.62 -2.31 1.63
C ARG A 58 5.68 -2.76 2.62
N VAL A 59 5.79 -4.06 2.83
CA VAL A 59 6.89 -4.63 3.62
C VAL A 59 8.02 -4.96 2.67
N LEU A 60 9.18 -4.33 2.87
CA LEU A 60 10.37 -4.50 2.02
C LEU A 60 11.20 -5.71 2.43
N ALA A 61 11.30 -5.95 3.73
CA ALA A 61 12.05 -7.05 4.30
C ALA A 61 11.38 -7.47 5.60
N PHE A 62 11.49 -8.75 5.92
CA PHE A 62 11.08 -9.28 7.20
C PHE A 62 12.14 -10.28 7.66
N THR A 63 12.35 -10.35 8.97
CA THR A 63 13.19 -11.38 9.59
C THR A 63 12.51 -11.90 10.84
N PHE A 64 12.51 -13.22 10.97
CA PHE A 64 12.01 -13.94 12.12
C PHE A 64 13.23 -14.31 12.98
N ASP A 65 13.40 -13.64 14.11
CA ASP A 65 14.45 -13.98 15.08
C ASP A 65 13.87 -14.98 16.08
N GLU A 66 14.19 -16.25 15.91
CA GLU A 66 13.73 -17.35 16.77
C GLU A 66 14.28 -17.21 18.21
N ASN A 67 15.56 -16.82 18.34
CA ASN A 67 16.22 -16.70 19.65
C ASN A 67 15.58 -15.64 20.52
N ARG A 68 15.14 -14.54 19.91
CA ARG A 68 14.49 -13.43 20.60
C ARG A 68 12.96 -13.46 20.50
N GLN A 69 12.40 -14.40 19.75
CA GLN A 69 10.97 -14.49 19.43
C GLN A 69 10.40 -13.15 18.94
N LEU A 70 11.13 -12.49 18.03
CA LEU A 70 10.80 -11.16 17.50
C LEU A 70 10.69 -11.21 15.98
N LEU A 71 9.60 -10.67 15.47
CA LEU A 71 9.40 -10.41 14.05
C LEU A 71 9.82 -8.97 13.76
N THR A 72 10.91 -8.80 13.02
CA THR A 72 11.34 -7.47 12.57
C THR A 72 10.90 -7.25 11.13
N LEU A 73 10.11 -6.21 10.92
CA LEU A 73 9.51 -5.84 9.65
C LEU A 73 10.07 -4.49 9.20
N THR A 74 10.65 -4.43 8.02
CA THR A 74 11.02 -3.15 7.39
C THR A 74 9.85 -2.69 6.54
N VAL A 75 9.02 -1.83 7.11
CA VAL A 75 7.81 -1.32 6.46
C VAL A 75 8.11 0.01 5.79
N THR A 76 7.79 0.12 4.50
CA THR A 76 7.82 1.39 3.77
C THR A 76 6.41 1.88 3.48
N ARG A 77 6.18 3.18 3.65
CA ARG A 77 4.95 3.85 3.25
C ARG A 77 5.26 4.79 2.11
N ARG A 78 4.40 4.87 1.09
CA ARG A 78 4.61 5.80 -0.04
C ARG A 78 4.72 7.23 0.48
N GLY A 79 5.88 7.87 0.24
CA GLY A 79 6.18 9.22 0.72
C GLY A 79 6.81 9.30 2.12
N ARG A 80 7.15 8.17 2.77
CA ARG A 80 7.90 8.14 4.03
C ARG A 80 9.17 7.29 3.90
N LYS A 81 10.13 7.53 4.79
CA LYS A 81 11.31 6.66 4.93
C LYS A 81 10.87 5.27 5.43
N PRO A 82 11.57 4.20 5.01
CA PRO A 82 11.39 2.88 5.60
C PRO A 82 11.56 2.96 7.12
N ALA A 83 10.67 2.30 7.84
CA ALA A 83 10.71 2.20 9.29
C ALA A 83 10.77 0.73 9.68
N GLU A 84 11.66 0.41 10.61
CA GLU A 84 11.72 -0.92 11.22
C GLU A 84 10.67 -1.02 12.32
N VAL A 85 9.85 -2.05 12.24
CA VAL A 85 8.81 -2.38 13.21
C VAL A 85 9.18 -3.73 13.81
N GLN A 86 9.43 -3.74 15.11
CA GLN A 86 9.69 -4.97 15.85
C GLN A 86 8.41 -5.40 16.56
N VAL A 87 7.94 -6.61 16.25
CA VAL A 87 6.73 -7.20 16.82
C VAL A 87 7.12 -8.47 17.57
N PRO A 88 6.90 -8.54 18.89
CA PRO A 88 7.06 -9.78 19.65
C PRO A 88 6.13 -10.87 19.14
N PHE A 89 6.58 -12.13 19.14
CA PHE A 89 5.72 -13.26 18.74
C PHE A 89 4.50 -13.40 19.63
N SER A 90 4.58 -12.98 20.90
CA SER A 90 3.43 -12.92 21.81
C SER A 90 2.26 -12.13 21.20
N ASP A 91 2.59 -11.07 20.48
CA ASP A 91 1.64 -10.12 19.91
C ASP A 91 1.15 -10.58 18.53
N ILE A 92 1.75 -11.63 17.94
CA ILE A 92 1.25 -12.23 16.70
C ILE A 92 0.02 -13.05 17.02
N ILE A 93 -1.13 -12.64 16.48
CA ILE A 93 -2.41 -13.34 16.63
C ILE A 93 -2.41 -14.55 15.70
N CYS A 94 -2.17 -14.31 14.41
CA CYS A 94 -2.10 -15.37 13.42
C CYS A 94 -1.20 -14.98 12.24
N ILE A 95 -0.68 -16.00 11.57
CA ILE A 95 -0.02 -15.89 10.27
C ILE A 95 -0.77 -16.77 9.29
N SER A 96 -1.21 -16.19 8.18
CA SER A 96 -1.94 -16.90 7.13
C SER A 96 -1.19 -16.74 5.81
N PRO A 97 -0.70 -17.83 5.19
CA PRO A 97 -0.25 -17.77 3.82
C PRO A 97 -1.46 -17.49 2.92
N TYR A 98 -1.28 -16.70 1.88
CA TYR A 98 -2.33 -16.44 0.91
C TYR A 98 -1.81 -16.32 -0.50
N VAL A 99 -2.66 -16.64 -1.45
CA VAL A 99 -2.40 -16.51 -2.90
C VAL A 99 -3.50 -15.65 -3.51
N LEU A 100 -3.12 -14.78 -4.44
CA LEU A 100 -4.06 -14.06 -5.31
C LEU A 100 -3.97 -14.66 -6.71
N ALA A 101 -5.10 -14.95 -7.35
CA ALA A 101 -5.18 -15.40 -8.74
C ALA A 101 -4.60 -14.37 -9.72
N SER A 102 -4.59 -13.09 -9.37
CA SER A 102 -3.89 -12.04 -10.13
C SER A 102 -2.36 -12.19 -10.12
N TYR A 103 -1.82 -12.90 -9.12
CA TYR A 103 -0.40 -13.17 -8.93
C TYR A 103 -0.17 -14.67 -8.68
N ASP A 104 -0.76 -15.55 -9.50
CA ASP A 104 -0.76 -17.02 -9.34
C ASP A 104 0.65 -17.67 -9.26
N ARG A 105 1.71 -16.90 -9.50
CA ARG A 105 3.11 -17.32 -9.36
C ARG A 105 3.77 -16.87 -8.06
N HIS A 106 3.10 -16.06 -7.25
CA HIS A 106 3.66 -15.48 -6.04
C HIS A 106 2.82 -15.86 -4.81
N GLY A 107 3.50 -16.48 -3.85
CA GLY A 107 2.95 -16.73 -2.53
C GLY A 107 3.19 -15.54 -1.62
N HIS A 108 2.21 -15.20 -0.79
CA HIS A 108 2.29 -14.09 0.16
C HIS A 108 1.94 -14.56 1.58
N PHE A 109 2.31 -13.77 2.58
CA PHE A 109 1.88 -14.01 3.96
C PHE A 109 1.15 -12.80 4.51
N SER A 110 0.05 -13.03 5.21
CA SER A 110 -0.62 -12.04 6.05
C SER A 110 -0.29 -12.35 7.50
N VAL A 111 0.31 -11.39 8.19
CA VAL A 111 0.60 -11.47 9.62
C VAL A 111 -0.31 -10.48 10.33
N VAL A 112 -1.17 -11.00 11.21
CA VAL A 112 -2.04 -10.18 12.05
C VAL A 112 -1.41 -10.07 13.42
N CYS A 113 -1.07 -8.84 13.81
CA CYS A 113 -0.44 -8.52 15.08
C CYS A 113 -1.38 -7.67 15.93
N GLN A 114 -1.39 -7.93 17.23
CA GLN A 114 -2.05 -7.09 18.22
C GLN A 114 -1.13 -5.92 18.58
N GLY A 115 -1.54 -4.72 18.21
CA GLY A 115 -0.84 -3.49 18.57
C GLY A 115 -1.12 -3.04 19.99
N ARG A 116 -0.28 -2.10 20.47
CA ARG A 116 -0.48 -1.40 21.74
C ARG A 116 -1.86 -0.74 21.74
N ARG A 117 -2.71 -1.12 22.71
CA ARG A 117 -4.15 -0.75 22.87
C ARG A 117 -5.17 -1.66 22.17
N GLY A 118 -4.81 -2.90 21.84
CA GLY A 118 -5.75 -3.87 21.27
C GLY A 118 -6.15 -3.55 19.83
N LYS A 119 -5.41 -2.67 19.16
CA LYS A 119 -5.62 -2.36 17.74
C LYS A 119 -4.91 -3.42 16.90
N GLU A 120 -5.64 -4.11 16.05
CA GLU A 120 -5.06 -5.09 15.14
C GLU A 120 -4.36 -4.40 13.96
N PHE A 121 -3.21 -4.95 13.59
CA PHE A 121 -2.43 -4.53 12.43
C PHE A 121 -2.16 -5.73 11.55
N GLU A 122 -2.58 -5.63 10.30
CA GLU A 122 -2.28 -6.62 9.28
C GLU A 122 -1.05 -6.16 8.47
N TYR A 123 -0.05 -7.03 8.39
CA TYR A 123 1.14 -6.84 7.57
C TYR A 123 1.19 -7.89 6.47
N ARG A 124 1.24 -7.43 5.22
CA ARG A 124 1.42 -8.29 4.05
C ARG A 124 2.90 -8.42 3.73
N LEU A 125 3.43 -9.63 3.82
CA LEU A 125 4.83 -9.99 3.61
C LEU A 125 5.01 -10.69 2.26
N ALA A 126 6.28 -10.84 1.87
CA ALA A 126 6.69 -11.69 0.75
C ALA A 126 6.08 -11.28 -0.61
N GLU A 127 6.16 -9.98 -0.95
CA GLU A 127 5.79 -9.51 -2.29
C GLU A 127 6.84 -10.02 -3.31
N GLY A 128 6.52 -11.11 -4.03
CA GLY A 128 7.39 -11.70 -5.07
C GLY A 128 8.04 -13.03 -4.73
N THR A 129 7.76 -13.64 -3.58
CA THR A 129 8.24 -14.99 -3.24
C THR A 129 7.54 -16.05 -4.07
N SER A 130 8.25 -17.09 -4.53
CA SER A 130 7.67 -18.18 -5.30
C SER A 130 6.72 -19.02 -4.43
N LEU A 131 5.81 -19.77 -5.06
CA LEU A 131 4.88 -20.64 -4.32
C LEU A 131 5.62 -21.74 -3.53
N GLU A 132 6.63 -22.36 -4.15
CA GLU A 132 7.46 -23.39 -3.49
C GLU A 132 8.20 -22.83 -2.28
N ASP A 133 8.79 -21.64 -2.41
CA ASP A 133 9.44 -20.97 -1.29
C ASP A 133 8.41 -20.64 -0.20
N MET A 134 7.22 -20.17 -0.55
CA MET A 134 6.16 -19.89 0.43
C MET A 134 5.78 -21.15 1.20
N GLU A 135 5.59 -22.29 0.55
CA GLU A 135 5.27 -23.55 1.23
C GLU A 135 6.38 -23.99 2.19
N PHE A 136 7.64 -23.88 1.77
CA PHE A 136 8.79 -24.16 2.64
C PHE A 136 8.81 -23.25 3.87
N HIS A 137 8.66 -21.95 3.67
CA HIS A 137 8.63 -20.98 4.77
C HIS A 137 7.38 -21.16 5.64
N ALA A 138 6.25 -21.56 5.08
CA ALA A 138 5.03 -21.85 5.84
C ALA A 138 5.22 -23.07 6.75
N ALA A 139 5.84 -24.14 6.24
CA ALA A 139 6.18 -25.31 7.04
C ALA A 139 7.18 -24.97 8.16
N TRP A 140 8.20 -24.17 7.85
CA TRP A 140 9.16 -23.67 8.84
C TRP A 140 8.49 -22.79 9.91
N LEU A 141 7.63 -21.84 9.51
CA LEU A 141 6.87 -20.99 10.44
C LEU A 141 5.88 -21.79 11.28
N ARG A 142 5.25 -22.83 10.72
CA ARG A 142 4.36 -23.72 11.47
C ARG A 142 5.11 -24.49 12.56
N ALA A 143 6.38 -24.83 12.34
CA ALA A 143 7.21 -25.45 13.36
C ALA A 143 7.55 -24.49 14.53
N ILE A 144 7.67 -23.19 14.26
CA ILE A 144 8.06 -22.18 15.24
C ILE A 144 6.86 -21.60 15.99
N ILE A 145 5.80 -21.24 15.27
CA ILE A 145 4.65 -20.49 15.78
C ILE A 145 3.45 -21.44 16.07
N GLY A 146 3.54 -22.70 15.62
CA GLY A 146 2.58 -23.75 15.94
C GLY A 146 1.18 -23.44 15.43
N GLU A 147 0.20 -23.49 16.34
CA GLU A 147 -1.23 -23.35 16.03
C GLU A 147 -1.64 -21.96 15.52
N ARG A 148 -0.81 -20.92 15.73
CA ARG A 148 -1.10 -19.57 15.19
C ARG A 148 -0.87 -19.47 13.68
N MET A 149 -0.26 -20.49 13.08
CA MET A 149 -0.10 -20.60 11.63
C MET A 149 -1.35 -21.22 11.03
N HIS A 150 -2.14 -20.42 10.32
CA HIS A 150 -3.33 -20.88 9.62
C HIS A 150 -2.98 -21.56 8.29
N GLU A 151 -3.94 -22.32 7.77
CA GLU A 151 -3.84 -22.95 6.45
C GLU A 151 -3.80 -21.90 5.33
N PRO A 152 -3.13 -22.20 4.20
CA PRO A 152 -3.06 -21.30 3.07
C PRO A 152 -4.46 -20.98 2.52
N MET A 153 -4.79 -19.70 2.45
CA MET A 153 -6.11 -19.22 2.01
C MET A 153 -6.01 -18.58 0.63
N ASN A 154 -6.88 -18.96 -0.30
CA ASN A 154 -7.01 -18.26 -1.57
C ASN A 154 -7.95 -17.05 -1.37
N LEU A 155 -7.45 -15.83 -1.55
CA LEU A 155 -8.22 -14.60 -1.30
C LEU A 155 -9.25 -14.28 -2.39
N ASP A 156 -9.25 -15.01 -3.51
CA ASP A 156 -10.13 -14.77 -4.66
C ASP A 156 -11.35 -15.72 -4.70
N LYS A 157 -11.58 -16.54 -3.66
CA LYS A 157 -12.66 -17.52 -3.59
C LYS A 157 -13.69 -17.23 -2.51
#